data_AF-A0A1L3NK16-F1
#
_entry.id   AF-A0A1L3NK16-F1
#
_cell.length_a   1.000
_cell.length_b   1.000
_cell.length_c   1.000
_cell.angle_alpha   90.00
_cell.angle_beta   90.00
_cell.angle_gamma   90.00
#
_symmetry.space_group_name_H-M   'P 1'
#
loop_
_entity.id
_entity.type
_entity.pdbx_description
1 polymer ?
#
loop_
_entity_poly.entity_id
_entity_poly.type
_entity_poly.pdbx_seq_one_letter_code
_entity_poly.pdbx_strand_id
1 'polypeptide(L)' 'MAVDNLSFSVKEEEFFGLLGHNGAGQSTTIDCILGLKSFEHGKTTILDMDPVKNGKN' A
#
# COMPACT_ATOMS: atom_id res chain seq x y z
N MET A 1 6.47 12.49 -2.12
CA MET A 1 5.77 12.50 -0.81
C MET A 1 5.92 11.11 -0.22
N ALA A 2 6.39 11.02 1.02
CA ALA A 2 7.32 9.95 1.41
C ALA A 2 6.69 8.57 1.61
N VAL A 3 7.31 7.58 0.96
CA VAL A 3 7.47 6.19 1.43
C VAL A 3 8.90 5.85 1.09
N ASP A 4 9.68 5.34 2.05
CA ASP A 4 10.87 4.58 1.69
C ASP A 4 11.19 3.49 2.71
N ASN A 5 11.35 2.27 2.17
CA ASN A 5 11.56 0.98 2.81
C ASN A 5 10.58 0.51 3.91
N LEU A 6 9.32 0.93 3.81
CA LEU A 6 8.21 0.36 4.60
C LEU A 6 7.96 -1.10 4.20
N SER A 7 7.97 -2.02 5.17
CA SER A 7 7.64 -3.43 4.97
C SER A 7 6.79 -3.92 6.12
N PHE A 8 5.59 -4.41 5.82
CA PHE A 8 4.68 -5.01 6.78
C PHE A 8 3.76 -6.02 6.08
N SER A 9 3.13 -6.88 6.88
CA SER A 9 2.07 -7.79 6.44
C SER A 9 0.94 -7.70 7.45
N VAL A 10 -0.30 -7.64 6.98
CA VAL A 10 -1.49 -7.66 7.82
C VAL A 10 -2.18 -9.00 7.59
N LYS A 11 -2.49 -9.71 8.67
CA LYS A 11 -3.17 -11.01 8.59
C LYS A 11 -4.69 -10.83 8.50
N GLU A 12 -5.37 -11.89 8.08
CA GLU A 12 -6.82 -11.98 8.25
C GLU A 12 -7.16 -11.80 9.73
N GLU A 13 -8.27 -11.11 10.01
CA GLU A 13 -8.72 -10.75 11.37
C GLU A 13 -7.81 -9.77 12.14
N GLU A 14 -6.79 -9.20 11.51
CA GLU A 14 -5.93 -8.18 12.11
C GLU A 14 -6.41 -6.75 11.79
N PHE A 15 -6.47 -5.89 12.80
CA PHE A 15 -6.69 -4.46 12.61
C PHE A 15 -5.35 -3.72 12.52
N PHE A 16 -5.13 -3.04 11.40
CA PHE A 16 -3.90 -2.27 11.14
C PHE A 16 -4.20 -0.79 10.93
N GLY A 17 -3.44 0.09 11.60
CA GLY A 17 -3.55 1.54 11.47
C GLY A 17 -2.25 2.17 10.96
N LEU A 18 -2.34 2.98 9.90
CA LEU A 18 -1.21 3.74 9.37
C LEU A 18 -1.30 5.20 9.86
N LEU A 19 -0.48 5.58 10.85
CA LEU A 19 -0.54 6.88 11.53
C LEU A 19 0.70 7.75 11.22
N GLY A 20 0.50 9.06 11.03
CA GLY A 20 1.52 10.03 10.67
C GLY A 20 0.93 11.44 10.56
N HIS A 21 1.78 12.46 10.50
CA HIS A 21 1.34 13.84 10.30
C HIS A 21 0.88 14.10 8.85
N ASN A 22 0.16 15.20 8.61
CA ASN A 22 -0.22 15.59 7.25
C ASN A 22 1.02 15.71 6.35
N GLY A 23 0.96 15.11 5.17
CA GLY A 23 2.08 15.05 4.22
C GLY A 23 3.08 13.92 4.46
N ALA A 24 2.93 13.09 5.51
CA ALA A 24 3.81 11.94 5.78
C ALA A 24 3.65 10.79 4.77
N GLY A 25 2.65 10.84 3.88
CA GLY A 25 2.48 9.85 2.81
C GLY A 25 1.46 8.75 3.10
N GLN A 26 0.66 8.85 4.17
CA GLN A 26 -0.35 7.82 4.53
C GLN A 26 -1.32 7.51 3.38
N SER A 27 -2.04 8.52 2.87
CA SER A 27 -2.98 8.32 1.76
C SER A 27 -2.29 7.83 0.50
N THR A 28 -1.09 8.35 0.20
CA THR A 28 -0.29 7.88 -0.94
C THR A 28 0.10 6.42 -0.79
N THR A 29 0.45 5.97 0.42
CA THR A 29 0.78 4.56 0.70
C THR A 29 -0.44 3.67 0.47
N ILE A 30 -1.60 4.08 0.98
CA ILE A 30 -2.86 3.35 0.78
C ILE A 30 -3.22 3.27 -0.71
N ASP A 31 -3.14 4.39 -1.44
CA ASP A 31 -3.42 4.41 -2.89
C ASP A 31 -2.48 3.48 -3.67
N CYS A 32 -1.19 3.42 -3.29
CA CYS A 32 -0.23 2.49 -3.88
C CYS A 32 -0.56 1.03 -3.55
N ILE A 33 -0.93 0.72 -2.31
CA ILE A 33 -1.33 -0.64 -1.89
C ILE A 33 -2.57 -1.09 -2.65
N LEU A 34 -3.54 -0.19 -2.85
CA LEU A 34 -4.77 -0.46 -3.60
C LEU A 34 -4.57 -0.46 -5.13
N GLY A 35 -3.36 -0.16 -5.62
CA GLY A 35 -3.05 -0.07 -7.05
C GLY A 35 -3.64 1.15 -7.76
N LEU A 36 -4.18 2.13 -7.03
CA LEU A 36 -4.74 3.39 -7.55
C LEU A 36 -3.64 4.37 -7.98
N LYS A 37 -2.43 4.20 -7.44
CA LYS A 37 -1.25 4.99 -7.77
C LYS A 37 -0.04 4.09 -8.00
N SER A 38 0.78 4.45 -8.98
CA SER A 38 2.04 3.75 -9.28
C SER A 38 3.14 4.14 -8.28
N PHE A 39 4.03 3.20 -7.99
CA PHE A 39 5.29 3.39 -7.25
C PHE A 39 6.47 2.91 -8.09
N GLU A 40 7.68 3.41 -7.83
CA GLU A 40 8.86 3.11 -8.65
C GLU A 40 9.52 1.76 -8.27
N HIS A 41 9.53 1.42 -6.98
CA HIS A 41 10.20 0.23 -6.45
C HIS A 41 9.38 -0.49 -5.37
N GLY A 42 9.57 -1.81 -5.25
CA GLY A 42 8.92 -2.65 -4.24
C GLY A 42 7.82 -3.56 -4.80
N LYS A 43 7.00 -4.12 -3.91
CA LYS A 43 5.85 -4.97 -4.26
C LYS A 43 4.76 -4.83 -3.21
N THR A 44 3.51 -4.87 -3.64
CA THR A 44 2.32 -5.03 -2.79
C THR A 44 1.53 -6.26 -3.25
N THR A 45 0.87 -6.93 -2.31
CA THR A 45 -0.05 -8.04 -2.59
C THR A 45 -1.26 -7.95 -1.67
N ILE A 46 -2.44 -8.17 -2.22
CA ILE A 46 -3.70 -8.30 -1.47
C ILE A 46 -4.24 -9.68 -1.78
N LEU A 47 -4.39 -10.53 -0.76
CA LEU A 47 -4.86 -11.92 -0.92
C LEU A 47 -4.06 -12.67 -2.02
N ASP A 48 -2.73 -12.53 -1.99
CA ASP A 48 -1.78 -13.07 -2.97
C ASP A 48 -1.89 -12.53 -4.41
N MET A 49 -2.73 -11.53 -4.65
CA MET A 49 -2.91 -10.89 -5.96
C MET A 49 -2.14 -9.57 -6.06
N ASP A 50 -1.66 -9.23 -7.26
CA ASP A 50 -0.99 -7.97 -7.56
C ASP A 50 -2.06 -6.93 -7.97
N PRO A 51 -2.39 -5.95 -7.11
CA PRO A 51 -3.51 -5.04 -7.35
C PRO A 51 -3.31 -4.16 -8.60
N VAL A 52 -2.07 -3.89 -9.00
CA VAL A 52 -1.78 -3.08 -10.21
C VAL A 52 -2.02 -3.87 -11.49
N LYS A 53 -1.73 -5.17 -11.48
CA LYS A 53 -1.96 -6.06 -12.64
C LYS A 53 -3.39 -6.57 -12.71
N ASN A 54 -4.02 -6.81 -11.56
CA ASN A 54 -5.31 -7.47 -11.45
C ASN A 54 -6.50 -6.50 -11.32
N GLY A 55 -6.28 -5.21 -11.05
CA GLY A 55 -7.33 -4.21 -10.83
C GLY A 55 -7.93 -3.55 -12.08
N LYS A 56 -7.47 -3.90 -13.29
CA LYS A 56 -8.02 -3.39 -14.56
C LYS A 56 -8.99 -4.41 -15.18
N ASN A 57 -10.24 -4.39 -14.73
CA ASN A 57 -11.40 -4.93 -15.43
C ASN A 57 -12.53 -3.90 -15.40
#